data_AF-A0A1Q7VQF4-F1
#
_entry.id   AF-A0A1Q7VQF4-F1
#
_cell.length_a   1.000
_cell.length_b   1.000
_cell.length_c   1.000
_cell.angle_alpha   90.00
_cell.angle_beta   90.00
_cell.angle_gamma   90.00
#
_symmetry.space_group_name_H-M   'P 1'
#
loop_
_entity.id
_entity.type
_entity.pdbx_description
1 polymer ?
#
loop_
_entity_poly.entity_id
_entity_poly.type
_entity_poly.pdbx_seq_one_letter_code
_entity_poly.pdbx_strand_id
1 'polypeptide(L)'
;TQRDTEKAALALERRELAETPEAEFEELVGLYQQEGLSPPTARKVAEELTAADALAAHARTELGINPDDLVKPWSAAIASFVAFSVGALLPLLAIVLPPRQWRVPVTVVSVLIALVVTGHVSARLGGAPSRRAMLRNVIGGAVAMAVTYVVGTFVGAVD
;
A
#
# COMPACT_ATOMS: atom_id res chain seq x y z
N THR A 1 -9.60 -7.97 -10.14
CA THR A 1 -9.08 -7.08 -9.07
C THR A 1 -8.26 -7.90 -8.09
N GLN A 2 -7.44 -7.31 -7.20
CA GLN A 2 -6.68 -8.10 -6.20
C GLN A 2 -7.59 -9.04 -5.40
N ARG A 3 -8.76 -8.53 -4.97
CA ARG A 3 -9.82 -9.32 -4.31
C ARG A 3 -10.32 -10.51 -5.14
N ASP A 4 -10.41 -10.36 -6.47
CA ASP A 4 -10.85 -11.47 -7.33
C ASP A 4 -9.75 -12.53 -7.47
N THR A 5 -8.48 -12.10 -7.53
CA THR A 5 -7.33 -13.01 -7.53
C THR A 5 -7.24 -13.78 -6.21
N GLU A 6 -7.39 -13.10 -5.07
CA GLU A 6 -7.44 -13.74 -3.73
C GLU A 6 -8.58 -14.75 -3.64
N LYS A 7 -9.77 -14.40 -4.14
CA LYS A 7 -10.92 -15.33 -4.17
C LYS A 7 -10.69 -16.55 -5.06
N ALA A 8 -10.06 -16.36 -6.21
CA ALA A 8 -9.76 -17.45 -7.13
C ALA A 8 -8.74 -18.42 -6.52
N ALA A 9 -7.70 -17.90 -5.87
CA ALA A 9 -6.72 -18.71 -5.16
C ALA A 9 -7.37 -19.50 -4.01
N LEU A 10 -8.19 -18.85 -3.17
CA LEU A 10 -8.96 -19.53 -2.11
C LEU A 10 -9.96 -20.57 -2.64
N ALA A 11 -10.42 -20.46 -3.89
CA ALA A 11 -11.31 -21.45 -4.50
C ALA A 11 -10.54 -22.65 -5.03
N LEU A 12 -9.33 -22.43 -5.57
CA LEU A 12 -8.41 -23.49 -5.98
C LEU A 12 -7.95 -24.29 -4.75
N GLU A 13 -7.50 -23.62 -3.71
CA GLU A 13 -7.07 -24.22 -2.44
C GLU A 13 -8.14 -25.13 -1.82
N ARG A 14 -9.40 -24.64 -1.78
CA ARG A 14 -10.53 -25.46 -1.29
C ARG A 14 -10.73 -26.74 -2.09
N ARG A 15 -10.39 -26.72 -3.38
CA ARG A 15 -10.51 -27.88 -4.25
C ARG A 15 -9.36 -28.85 -4.01
N GLU A 16 -8.14 -28.36 -3.87
CA GLU A 16 -6.95 -29.17 -3.55
C GLU A 16 -7.08 -29.86 -2.19
N LEU A 17 -7.52 -29.14 -1.15
CA LEU A 17 -7.83 -29.73 0.16
C LEU A 17 -8.91 -30.83 0.11
N ALA A 18 -9.79 -30.81 -0.89
CA ALA A 18 -10.83 -31.83 -1.08
C ALA A 18 -10.36 -33.00 -1.96
N GLU A 19 -9.49 -32.75 -2.94
CA GLU A 19 -9.01 -33.74 -3.93
C GLU A 19 -7.74 -34.46 -3.46
N THR A 20 -6.84 -33.78 -2.73
CA THR A 20 -5.50 -34.25 -2.37
C THR A 20 -5.08 -33.92 -0.93
N PRO A 21 -5.90 -34.21 0.10
CA PRO A 21 -5.66 -33.75 1.48
C PRO A 21 -4.33 -34.21 2.10
N GLU A 22 -3.85 -35.42 1.77
CA GLU A 22 -2.56 -35.89 2.29
C GLU A 22 -1.38 -35.16 1.64
N ALA A 23 -1.50 -34.78 0.37
CA ALA A 23 -0.46 -34.02 -0.32
C ALA A 23 -0.39 -32.58 0.23
N GLU A 24 -1.54 -31.94 0.41
CA GLU A 24 -1.64 -30.61 1.02
C GLU A 24 -1.05 -30.59 2.44
N PHE A 25 -1.31 -31.62 3.23
CA PHE A 25 -0.72 -31.71 4.57
C PHE A 25 0.81 -31.74 4.54
N GLU A 26 1.41 -32.55 3.66
CA GLU A 26 2.87 -32.62 3.54
C GLU A 26 3.47 -31.33 2.96
N GLU A 27 2.74 -30.64 2.08
CA GLU A 27 3.08 -29.30 1.61
C GLU A 27 3.13 -28.29 2.76
N LEU A 28 2.10 -28.22 3.59
CA LEU A 28 2.04 -27.32 4.75
C LEU A 28 3.17 -27.61 5.75
N VAL A 29 3.49 -28.88 5.99
CA VAL A 29 4.66 -29.27 6.80
C VAL A 29 5.96 -28.76 6.17
N GLY A 30 6.09 -28.89 4.84
CA GLY A 30 7.23 -28.39 4.08
C GLY A 30 7.39 -26.87 4.21
N LEU A 31 6.30 -26.10 4.11
CA LEU A 31 6.30 -24.65 4.26
C LEU A 31 6.78 -24.23 5.65
N TYR A 32 6.28 -24.86 6.71
CA TYR A 32 6.76 -24.57 8.07
C TYR A 32 8.23 -24.91 8.29
N GLN A 33 8.74 -25.97 7.66
CA GLN A 33 10.18 -26.26 7.70
C GLN A 33 11.01 -25.18 6.98
N GLN A 34 10.51 -24.62 5.88
CA GLN A 34 11.15 -23.50 5.18
C GLN A 34 11.16 -22.22 6.03
N GLU A 35 10.14 -22.03 6.87
CA GLU A 35 10.12 -20.97 7.89
C GLU A 35 11.09 -21.21 9.07
N GLY A 36 11.74 -22.37 9.12
CA GLY A 36 12.78 -22.72 10.09
C GLY A 36 12.32 -23.62 11.23
N LEU A 37 11.12 -24.19 11.17
CA LEU A 37 10.65 -25.14 12.18
C LEU A 37 11.38 -26.48 12.00
N SER A 38 11.71 -27.13 13.11
CA SER A 38 12.23 -28.50 13.07
C SER A 38 11.16 -29.45 12.49
N PRO A 39 11.54 -30.56 11.81
CA PRO A 39 10.58 -31.49 11.24
C PRO A 39 9.47 -31.96 12.21
N PRO A 40 9.74 -32.34 13.48
CA PRO A 40 8.67 -32.72 14.40
C PRO A 40 7.79 -31.53 14.81
N THR A 41 8.35 -30.31 14.91
CA THR A 41 7.56 -29.10 15.22
C THR A 41 6.66 -28.70 14.06
N ALA A 42 7.20 -28.69 12.84
CA ALA A 42 6.45 -28.34 11.63
C ALA A 42 5.25 -29.26 11.42
N ARG A 43 5.44 -30.58 11.59
CA ARG A 43 4.35 -31.56 11.52
C ARG A 43 3.28 -31.32 12.58
N LYS A 44 3.69 -31.04 13.82
CA LYS A 44 2.76 -30.78 14.91
C LYS A 44 1.94 -29.50 14.68
N VAL A 45 2.58 -28.44 14.19
CA VAL A 45 1.91 -27.17 13.87
C VAL A 45 0.92 -27.35 12.73
N ALA A 46 1.32 -28.04 11.65
CA ALA A 46 0.41 -28.38 10.56
C ALA A 46 -0.80 -29.17 11.06
N GLU A 47 -0.60 -30.20 11.90
CA GLU A 47 -1.69 -30.99 12.46
C GLU A 47 -2.68 -30.16 13.28
N GLU A 48 -2.18 -29.34 14.21
CA GLU A 48 -3.02 -28.48 15.07
C GLU A 48 -3.78 -27.42 14.26
N LEU A 49 -3.15 -26.80 13.27
CA LEU A 49 -3.77 -25.75 12.45
C LEU A 49 -4.73 -26.32 11.40
N THR A 50 -4.40 -27.45 10.78
CA THR A 50 -5.30 -28.15 9.85
C THR A 50 -6.55 -28.65 10.57
N ALA A 51 -6.42 -29.15 11.81
CA ALA A 51 -7.57 -29.56 12.63
C ALA A 51 -8.47 -28.38 13.02
N ALA A 52 -7.92 -27.18 13.15
CA ALA A 52 -8.68 -25.98 13.45
C ALA A 52 -9.39 -25.42 12.20
N ASP A 53 -8.62 -25.19 11.12
CA ASP A 53 -9.10 -24.74 9.82
C ASP A 53 -8.00 -24.91 8.75
N ALA A 54 -8.07 -25.99 7.98
CA ALA A 54 -7.12 -26.31 6.92
C ALA A 54 -7.00 -25.20 5.87
N LEU A 55 -8.13 -24.62 5.45
CA LEU A 55 -8.14 -23.57 4.45
C LEU A 55 -7.47 -22.30 4.98
N ALA A 56 -7.73 -21.93 6.22
CA ALA A 56 -7.09 -20.76 6.83
C ALA A 56 -5.59 -20.98 7.06
N ALA A 57 -5.16 -22.21 7.37
CA ALA A 57 -3.75 -22.56 7.52
C ALA A 57 -3.00 -22.37 6.20
N HIS A 58 -3.47 -23.00 5.12
CA HIS A 58 -2.88 -22.85 3.78
C HIS A 58 -2.97 -21.42 3.25
N ALA A 59 -4.14 -20.77 3.37
CA ALA A 59 -4.29 -19.40 2.91
C ALA A 59 -3.28 -18.45 3.57
N ARG A 60 -2.99 -18.62 4.86
CA ARG A 60 -2.05 -17.76 5.58
C ARG A 60 -0.59 -18.11 5.29
N THR A 61 -0.25 -19.39 5.30
CA THR A 61 1.14 -19.86 5.21
C THR A 61 1.64 -19.93 3.77
N GLU A 62 0.80 -20.37 2.83
CA GLU A 62 1.17 -20.50 1.42
C GLU A 62 0.83 -19.23 0.62
N LEU A 63 -0.42 -18.75 0.73
CA LEU A 63 -0.91 -17.66 -0.13
C LEU A 63 -0.64 -16.26 0.45
N GLY A 64 -0.29 -16.17 1.74
CA GLY A 64 -0.18 -14.89 2.46
C GLY A 64 -1.51 -14.13 2.55
N ILE A 65 -2.64 -14.80 2.37
CA ILE A 65 -3.99 -14.25 2.39
C ILE A 65 -4.59 -14.48 3.78
N ASN A 66 -5.09 -13.41 4.40
CA ASN A 66 -5.99 -13.57 5.53
C ASN A 66 -7.44 -13.73 5.01
N PRO A 67 -8.08 -14.90 5.13
CA PRO A 67 -9.42 -15.12 4.60
C PRO A 67 -10.47 -14.15 5.17
N ASP A 68 -10.25 -13.69 6.41
CA ASP A 68 -11.16 -12.81 7.14
C ASP A 68 -10.98 -11.32 6.81
N ASP A 69 -9.87 -10.95 6.18
CA ASP A 69 -9.53 -9.55 5.84
C ASP A 69 -9.09 -9.42 4.39
N LEU A 70 -9.92 -9.94 3.48
CA LEU A 70 -9.77 -9.68 2.05
C LEU A 70 -9.73 -8.17 1.80
N VAL A 71 -8.90 -7.77 0.84
CA VAL A 71 -8.76 -6.36 0.48
C VAL A 71 -10.13 -5.74 0.23
N LYS A 72 -10.29 -4.50 0.72
CA LYS A 72 -11.49 -3.68 0.60
C LYS A 72 -11.24 -2.55 -0.40
N PRO A 73 -11.47 -2.76 -1.72
CA PRO A 73 -11.11 -1.79 -2.75
C PRO A 73 -11.81 -0.45 -2.57
N TRP A 74 -13.08 -0.49 -2.18
CA TRP A 74 -13.89 0.72 -2.00
C TRP A 74 -13.41 1.60 -0.85
N SER A 75 -13.01 1.02 0.28
CA SER A 75 -12.48 1.82 1.39
C SER A 75 -11.15 2.48 1.00
N ALA A 76 -10.28 1.75 0.30
CA ALA A 76 -9.03 2.31 -0.21
C ALA A 76 -9.28 3.44 -1.23
N ALA A 77 -10.23 3.25 -2.16
CA ALA A 77 -10.58 4.26 -3.16
C ALA A 77 -11.17 5.52 -2.53
N ILE A 78 -12.14 5.39 -1.62
CA ILE A 78 -12.77 6.53 -0.94
C ILE A 78 -11.75 7.26 -0.06
N ALA A 79 -10.93 6.53 0.70
CA ALA A 79 -9.87 7.13 1.50
C ALA A 79 -8.88 7.92 0.63
N SER A 80 -8.51 7.37 -0.53
CA SER A 80 -7.60 8.02 -1.49
C SER A 80 -8.23 9.27 -2.10
N PHE A 81 -9.50 9.19 -2.50
CA PHE A 81 -10.24 10.33 -3.03
C PHE A 81 -10.30 11.48 -2.03
N VAL A 82 -10.71 11.20 -0.79
CA VAL A 82 -10.81 12.22 0.27
C VAL A 82 -9.43 12.79 0.58
N ALA A 83 -8.40 11.95 0.75
CA ALA A 83 -7.04 12.40 1.04
C ALA A 83 -6.50 13.31 -0.08
N PHE A 84 -6.72 12.94 -1.35
CA PHE A 84 -6.30 13.74 -2.48
C PHE A 84 -7.07 15.06 -2.57
N SER A 85 -8.40 15.03 -2.45
CA SER A 85 -9.23 16.23 -2.46
C SER A 85 -8.81 17.21 -1.38
N VAL A 86 -8.65 16.75 -0.13
CA VAL A 86 -8.22 17.59 0.99
C VAL A 86 -6.80 18.10 0.78
N GLY A 87 -5.88 17.24 0.34
CA GLY A 87 -4.49 17.61 0.05
C GLY A 87 -4.38 18.68 -1.03
N ALA A 88 -5.26 18.65 -2.04
CA ALA A 88 -5.29 19.62 -3.14
C ALA A 88 -5.88 20.98 -2.75
N LEU A 89 -6.65 21.07 -1.66
CA LEU A 89 -7.21 22.35 -1.21
C LEU A 89 -6.13 23.37 -0.87
N LEU A 90 -5.04 22.94 -0.23
CA LEU A 90 -3.96 23.85 0.16
C LEU A 90 -3.32 24.56 -1.05
N PRO A 91 -2.78 23.86 -2.07
CA PRO A 91 -2.23 24.53 -3.26
C PRO A 91 -3.29 25.32 -4.03
N LEU A 92 -4.53 24.84 -4.10
CA LEU A 92 -5.62 25.54 -4.78
C LEU A 92 -5.91 26.90 -4.12
N LEU A 93 -6.02 26.95 -2.80
CA LEU A 93 -6.23 28.19 -2.07
C LEU A 93 -5.00 29.11 -2.17
N ALA A 94 -3.79 28.54 -2.12
CA ALA A 94 -2.53 29.26 -2.21
C ALA A 94 -2.30 29.92 -3.59
N ILE A 95 -2.88 29.40 -4.67
CA ILE A 95 -2.78 30.01 -6.00
C ILE A 95 -3.92 31.00 -6.29
N VAL A 96 -5.12 30.80 -5.72
CA VAL A 96 -6.30 31.63 -6.02
C VAL A 96 -6.34 32.91 -5.18
N LEU A 97 -6.09 32.81 -3.88
CA LEU A 97 -6.33 33.91 -2.93
C LEU A 97 -5.29 35.04 -2.98
N PRO A 98 -3.97 34.78 -3.12
CA PRO A 98 -2.98 35.85 -3.10
C PRO A 98 -3.05 36.78 -4.32
N PRO A 99 -2.56 38.04 -4.18
CA PRO A 99 -2.36 38.94 -5.31
C PRO A 99 -1.46 38.32 -6.38
N ARG A 100 -1.67 38.67 -7.66
CA ARG A 100 -1.01 38.03 -8.82
C ARG A 100 0.49 37.77 -8.64
N GLN A 101 1.22 38.77 -8.13
CA GLN A 101 2.68 38.69 -7.91
C GLN A 101 3.11 37.65 -6.85
N TRP A 102 2.22 37.27 -5.94
CA TRP A 102 2.50 36.37 -4.82
C TRP A 102 1.97 34.95 -5.01
N ARG A 103 1.13 34.70 -6.01
CA ARG A 103 0.46 33.40 -6.21
C ARG A 103 1.45 32.24 -6.30
N VAL A 104 2.45 32.35 -7.17
CA VAL A 104 3.44 31.28 -7.38
C VAL A 104 4.33 31.07 -6.15
N PRO A 105 4.99 32.10 -5.57
CA PRO A 105 5.79 31.92 -4.36
C PRO A 105 5.01 31.32 -3.18
N VAL A 106 3.80 31.81 -2.93
CA VAL A 106 2.96 31.33 -1.82
C VAL A 106 2.56 29.87 -2.04
N THR A 107 2.20 29.49 -3.27
CA THR A 107 1.88 28.10 -3.61
C THR A 107 3.06 27.17 -3.39
N VAL A 108 4.25 27.53 -3.90
CA VAL A 108 5.45 26.71 -3.75
C VAL A 108 5.81 26.50 -2.28
N VAL A 109 5.88 27.58 -1.50
CA VAL A 109 6.22 27.49 -0.06
C VAL A 109 5.18 26.66 0.70
N SER A 110 3.88 26.87 0.44
CA SER A 110 2.81 26.13 1.09
C SER A 110 2.89 24.63 0.79
N VAL A 111 3.13 24.26 -0.47
CA VAL A 111 3.27 22.85 -0.87
C VAL A 111 4.54 22.24 -0.26
N LEU A 112 5.67 22.95 -0.23
CA LEU A 112 6.89 22.43 0.40
C LEU A 112 6.69 22.14 1.89
N ILE A 113 6.02 23.04 2.62
CA ILE A 113 5.66 22.82 4.03
C ILE A 113 4.76 21.60 4.16
N ALA A 114 3.74 21.46 3.31
CA ALA A 114 2.86 20.30 3.32
C ALA A 114 3.63 19.00 3.05
N LEU A 115 4.54 18.98 2.07
CA LEU A 115 5.37 17.82 1.75
C LEU A 115 6.31 17.43 2.90
N VAL A 116 6.84 18.40 3.64
CA VAL A 116 7.62 18.16 4.86
C VAL A 116 6.74 17.46 5.91
N VAL A 117 5.57 18.02 6.19
CA VAL A 117 4.63 17.48 7.20
C VAL A 117 4.15 16.09 6.80
N THR A 118 3.65 15.90 5.59
CA THR A 118 3.15 14.60 5.12
C THR A 118 4.28 13.58 5.03
N GLY A 119 5.48 13.98 4.59
CA GLY A 119 6.65 13.11 4.53
C GLY A 119 7.06 12.60 5.92
N HIS A 120 7.03 13.48 6.93
CA HIS A 120 7.31 13.11 8.33
C HIS A 120 6.24 12.18 8.92
N VAL A 121 4.95 12.53 8.74
CA VAL A 121 3.82 11.74 9.25
C VAL A 121 3.80 10.35 8.61
N SER A 122 3.91 10.24 7.29
CA SER A 122 3.92 8.96 6.59
C SER A 122 5.10 8.08 7.01
N ALA A 123 6.26 8.68 7.29
CA ALA A 123 7.42 7.92 7.76
C ALA A 123 7.22 7.37 9.18
N ARG A 124 6.60 8.14 10.07
CA ARG A 124 6.25 7.66 11.42
C ARG A 124 5.23 6.53 11.37
N LEU A 125 4.19 6.67 10.55
CA LEU A 125 3.15 5.64 10.41
C LEU A 125 3.71 4.36 9.76
N GLY A 126 4.64 4.50 8.82
CA GLY A 126 5.26 3.36 8.12
C GLY A 126 6.51 2.77 8.79
N GLY A 127 6.89 3.21 10.00
CA GLY A 127 8.09 2.71 10.68
C GLY A 127 9.42 3.01 9.97
N ALA A 128 9.43 3.97 9.03
CA ALA A 128 10.58 4.29 8.19
C ALA A 128 11.42 5.46 8.76
N PRO A 129 12.72 5.56 8.44
CA PRO A 129 13.55 6.67 8.90
C PRO A 129 13.06 8.01 8.33
N SER A 130 12.49 8.86 9.20
CA SER A 130 11.74 10.07 8.82
C SER A 130 12.52 11.04 7.93
N ARG A 131 13.82 11.21 8.18
CA ARG A 131 14.65 12.16 7.41
C ARG A 131 14.74 11.79 5.93
N ARG A 132 14.96 10.50 5.61
CA ARG A 132 15.10 10.05 4.21
C ARG A 132 13.78 10.11 3.47
N ALA A 133 12.71 9.66 4.12
CA ALA A 133 11.36 9.68 3.56
C ALA A 133 10.88 11.11 3.27
N MET A 134 11.10 12.04 4.21
CA MET A 134 10.77 13.46 4.05
C MET A 134 11.57 14.11 2.93
N LEU A 135 12.90 13.89 2.88
CA LEU A 135 13.75 14.46 1.83
C LEU A 135 13.33 13.97 0.44
N ARG A 136 13.06 12.67 0.29
CA ARG A 136 12.53 12.09 -0.95
C ARG A 136 11.21 12.75 -1.36
N ASN A 137 10.29 12.93 -0.41
CA ASN A 137 8.98 13.52 -0.68
C ASN A 137 9.09 14.98 -1.14
N VAL A 138 9.90 15.77 -0.44
CA VAL A 138 10.13 17.18 -0.76
C VAL A 138 10.82 17.35 -2.10
N ILE A 139 11.90 16.57 -2.37
CA ILE A 139 12.62 16.63 -3.64
C ILE A 139 11.71 16.20 -4.79
N GLY A 140 11.02 15.06 -4.67
CA GLY A 140 10.12 14.58 -5.71
C GLY A 140 9.01 15.58 -6.03
N GLY A 141 8.38 16.15 -4.99
CA GLY A 141 7.36 17.19 -5.17
C GLY A 141 7.90 18.49 -5.75
N ALA A 142 9.10 18.94 -5.34
CA ALA A 142 9.74 20.13 -5.89
C ALA A 142 10.07 19.97 -7.37
N VAL A 143 10.60 18.81 -7.77
CA VAL A 143 10.89 18.49 -9.18
C VAL A 143 9.59 18.45 -9.98
N ALA A 144 8.54 17.80 -9.49
CA ALA A 144 7.25 17.76 -10.16
C ALA A 144 6.64 19.16 -10.35
N MET A 145 6.69 20.01 -9.32
CA MET A 145 6.25 21.41 -9.42
C MET A 145 7.08 22.20 -10.45
N ALA A 146 8.41 22.03 -10.45
CA ALA A 146 9.28 22.73 -11.41
C ALA A 146 8.96 22.30 -12.86
N VAL A 147 8.83 21.00 -13.11
CA VAL A 147 8.49 20.48 -14.44
C VAL A 147 7.13 20.98 -14.91
N THR A 148 6.11 20.88 -14.05
CA THR A 148 4.75 21.32 -14.40
C THR A 148 4.66 22.83 -14.62
N TYR A 149 5.38 23.64 -13.83
CA TYR A 149 5.46 25.07 -14.05
C TYR A 149 6.12 25.39 -15.39
N VAL A 150 7.28 24.78 -15.69
CA VAL A 150 8.00 25.01 -16.94
C VAL A 150 7.14 24.63 -18.15
N VAL A 151 6.53 23.44 -18.14
CA VAL A 151 5.61 23.00 -19.21
C VAL A 151 4.44 23.97 -19.36
N GLY A 152 3.82 24.39 -18.25
CA GLY A 152 2.71 25.35 -18.28
C GLY A 152 3.11 26.71 -18.83
N THR A 153 4.31 27.20 -18.50
CA THR A 153 4.83 28.46 -19.05
C THR A 153 5.14 28.37 -20.54
N PHE A 154 5.64 27.21 -21.03
CA PHE A 154 5.86 27.02 -22.46
C PHE A 154 4.54 26.98 -23.22
N VAL A 155 3.58 26.16 -22.78
CA VAL A 155 2.27 26.06 -23.45
C VAL A 155 1.55 27.41 -23.45
N GLY A 156 1.47 28.08 -22.30
CA GLY A 156 0.82 29.39 -22.20
C GLY A 156 1.59 30.55 -22.84
N ALA A 157 2.80 30.32 -23.36
CA ALA A 157 3.54 31.29 -24.18
C ALA A 157 3.35 31.05 -25.69
N VAL A 158 2.75 29.91 -26.08
CA VAL A 158 2.37 29.60 -27.48
C VAL A 158 0.94 30.06 -27.79
N ASP A 159 0.12 30.32 -26.77
CA ASP A 159 -1.19 30.98 -26.85
C ASP A 159 -1.07 32.51 -26.76
#